data_AF-A0A8B7V0X7-F1
#
_entry.id   AF-A0A8B7V0X7-F1
#
_cell.length_a   1.000
_cell.length_b   1.000
_cell.length_c   1.000
_cell.angle_alpha   90.00
_cell.angle_beta   90.00
_cell.angle_gamma   90.00
#
_symmetry.space_group_name_H-M   'P 1'
#
loop_
_entity.id
_entity.type
_entity.pdbx_description
1 polymer ?
#
loop_
_entity_poly.entity_id
_entity_poly.type
_entity_poly.pdbx_seq_one_letter_code
_entity_poly.pdbx_strand_id
1 'polypeptide(L)'
;MAVRLAGFLLLLGTACAVSGPALALLRRAAKMKVVEEPNTFGLNNPFLPQTTRLQPKREPSPVSGPPHLFRLSGKCFSLVESMYKYEFCPFHNVTQHEQTFRWNAYSGILGIWHEWEITNNTFAGMWMSDGDSCRSRSRQSKVELACGRRNRLAHVSEPSTCAYALTFETPLVCHPHSLLVYPTLPEALQQRWDQVEQDLADELITPQGYEKLLRALFEDAGYLKAPGENQPTQQEGGPKGQGLETLENCRKAHSELAEEVRRLTRLLGQHGIPHSQPTETSRSEHLGQQSPTARTSEQPQDRPGQRGNIL
;
A
#
# COMPACT_ATOMS: atom_id res chain seq x y z
N MET A 1 42.52 -50.31 -65.05
CA MET A 1 42.61 -51.73 -65.48
C MET A 1 41.74 -52.56 -64.57
N ALA A 2 40.94 -53.47 -65.16
CA ALA A 2 40.18 -54.59 -64.57
C ALA A 2 39.16 -54.25 -63.45
N VAL A 3 37.83 -54.21 -63.65
CA VAL A 3 36.89 -55.22 -64.20
C VAL A 3 37.03 -56.59 -63.53
N ARG A 4 36.00 -57.03 -62.80
CA ARG A 4 35.25 -58.30 -62.96
C ARG A 4 34.05 -58.31 -61.99
N LEU A 5 32.82 -58.22 -62.52
CA LEU A 5 31.88 -59.32 -62.83
C LEU A 5 31.32 -59.97 -61.55
N ALA A 6 30.07 -59.71 -61.18
CA ALA A 6 28.82 -60.21 -61.78
C ALA A 6 28.32 -61.47 -61.04
N GLY A 7 27.10 -61.37 -60.50
CA GLY A 7 26.38 -62.46 -59.85
C GLY A 7 24.92 -62.09 -59.70
N PHE A 8 24.17 -62.21 -60.80
CA PHE A 8 22.73 -62.08 -60.89
C PHE A 8 22.06 -63.26 -60.15
N LEU A 9 21.02 -62.99 -59.36
CA LEU A 9 19.94 -63.95 -59.10
C LEU A 9 18.66 -63.20 -58.73
N LEU A 10 17.78 -63.09 -59.72
CA LEU A 10 16.36 -62.76 -59.58
C LEU A 10 15.64 -63.96 -58.98
N LEU A 11 14.93 -63.77 -57.88
CA LEU A 11 13.77 -64.59 -57.52
C LEU A 11 12.64 -63.67 -57.05
N LEU A 12 11.56 -63.69 -57.83
CA LEU A 12 10.28 -63.04 -57.58
C LEU A 12 9.49 -63.81 -56.51
N GLY A 13 8.84 -63.06 -55.62
CA GLY A 13 7.54 -63.39 -55.06
C GLY A 13 7.53 -64.29 -53.82
N THR A 14 7.12 -63.73 -52.69
CA THR A 14 5.82 -64.03 -52.07
C THR A 14 5.59 -63.08 -50.89
N ALA A 15 4.42 -62.44 -50.88
CA ALA A 15 3.98 -61.58 -49.81
C ALA A 15 3.60 -62.42 -48.59
N CYS A 16 4.31 -62.24 -47.48
CA CYS A 16 3.84 -62.66 -46.16
C CYS A 16 3.73 -61.41 -45.29
N ALA A 17 2.49 -60.96 -45.10
CA ALA A 17 2.14 -59.99 -44.09
C ALA A 17 2.41 -60.60 -42.72
N VAL A 18 3.49 -60.16 -42.07
CA VAL A 18 3.73 -60.45 -40.65
C VAL A 18 3.43 -59.17 -39.89
N SER A 19 2.31 -59.20 -39.20
CA SER A 19 1.89 -58.23 -38.19
C SER A 19 2.91 -58.20 -37.06
N GLY A 20 3.86 -57.26 -37.12
CA GLY A 20 4.69 -56.89 -35.98
C GLY A 20 3.97 -55.82 -35.14
N PRO A 21 3.92 -55.94 -33.80
CA PRO A 21 3.26 -54.94 -32.98
C PRO A 21 4.10 -53.66 -33.04
N ALA A 22 3.46 -52.57 -33.47
CA ALA A 22 4.01 -51.24 -33.32
C ALA A 22 4.30 -51.02 -31.83
N LEU A 23 5.59 -50.96 -31.48
CA LEU A 23 6.07 -50.42 -30.22
C LEU A 23 5.75 -48.91 -30.23
N ALA A 24 4.49 -48.61 -29.94
CA ALA A 24 4.05 -47.28 -29.60
C ALA A 24 4.76 -46.92 -28.29
N LEU A 25 5.91 -46.24 -28.42
CA LEU A 25 6.48 -45.46 -27.34
C LEU A 25 5.46 -44.38 -26.99
N LEU A 26 4.53 -44.73 -26.10
CA LEU A 26 3.72 -43.80 -25.34
C LEU A 26 4.70 -42.89 -24.59
N ARG A 27 5.05 -41.76 -25.20
CA ARG A 27 5.49 -40.57 -24.46
C ARG A 27 4.33 -40.24 -23.54
N ARG A 28 4.34 -40.81 -22.33
CA ARG A 28 3.56 -40.30 -21.21
C ARG A 28 4.05 -38.89 -21.01
N ALA A 29 3.32 -37.92 -21.56
CA ALA A 29 3.39 -36.55 -21.12
C ALA A 29 2.98 -36.58 -19.64
N ALA A 30 3.97 -36.68 -18.76
CA ALA A 30 3.74 -36.44 -17.35
C ALA A 30 3.17 -35.03 -17.28
N LYS A 31 1.91 -34.91 -16.86
CA LYS A 31 1.34 -33.62 -16.47
C LYS A 31 2.16 -33.13 -15.30
N MET A 32 3.21 -32.38 -15.60
CA MET A 32 3.97 -31.66 -14.60
C MET A 32 3.04 -30.54 -14.17
N LYS A 33 2.29 -30.78 -13.10
CA LYS A 33 1.61 -29.71 -12.39
C LYS A 33 2.73 -28.80 -11.91
N VAL A 34 2.78 -27.58 -12.44
CA VAL A 34 3.58 -26.53 -11.83
C VAL A 34 3.18 -26.54 -10.36
N VAL A 35 4.13 -26.88 -9.49
CA VAL A 35 3.96 -26.65 -8.07
C VAL A 35 3.92 -25.14 -7.97
N GLU A 36 2.71 -24.58 -7.96
CA GLU A 36 2.49 -23.26 -7.40
C GLU A 36 3.24 -23.26 -6.07
N GLU A 37 4.05 -22.22 -5.86
CA GLU A 37 4.74 -21.98 -4.60
C GLU A 37 3.80 -22.40 -3.47
N PRO A 38 4.22 -23.29 -2.56
CA PRO A 38 3.33 -23.84 -1.56
C PRO A 38 2.58 -22.69 -0.93
N ASN A 39 1.29 -22.60 -1.30
CA ASN A 39 0.45 -21.45 -1.06
C ASN A 39 0.72 -20.99 0.37
N THR A 40 1.12 -19.73 0.52
CA THR A 40 1.20 -19.00 1.78
C THR A 40 0.15 -19.57 2.74
N PHE A 41 0.58 -20.52 3.59
CA PHE A 41 -0.37 -21.43 4.23
C PHE A 41 -1.22 -20.58 5.18
N GLY A 42 -2.50 -20.43 4.84
CA GLY A 42 -3.50 -19.73 5.66
C GLY A 42 -4.15 -18.47 5.07
N LEU A 43 -3.69 -17.91 3.95
CA LEU A 43 -4.22 -16.60 3.47
C LEU A 43 -5.18 -16.64 2.28
N ASN A 44 -5.30 -17.76 1.55
CA ASN A 44 -6.20 -17.89 0.38
C ASN A 44 -7.10 -19.13 0.43
N ASN A 45 -7.63 -19.49 1.61
CA ASN A 45 -8.71 -20.49 1.68
C ASN A 45 -10.06 -19.75 1.78
N PRO A 46 -10.94 -19.81 0.77
CA PRO A 46 -12.26 -19.16 0.83
C PRO A 46 -13.19 -19.75 1.91
N PHE A 47 -12.76 -20.83 2.59
CA PHE A 47 -13.50 -21.53 3.64
C PHE A 47 -12.92 -21.36 5.06
N LEU A 48 -11.83 -20.59 5.24
CA LEU A 48 -11.36 -20.20 6.57
C LEU A 48 -11.92 -18.81 6.92
N PRO A 49 -12.40 -18.57 8.16
CA PRO A 49 -12.80 -17.23 8.57
C PRO A 49 -11.59 -16.30 8.42
N GLN A 50 -11.81 -15.07 7.93
CA GLN A 50 -10.80 -14.02 7.71
C GLN A 50 -10.10 -13.52 9.00
N THR A 51 -10.14 -14.30 10.08
CA THR A 51 -9.68 -13.98 11.42
C THR A 51 -8.16 -13.98 11.57
N THR A 52 -7.40 -14.30 10.53
CA THR A 52 -5.93 -14.32 10.52
C THR A 52 -5.29 -13.13 9.81
N ARG A 53 -6.07 -12.09 9.46
CA ARG A 53 -5.48 -10.84 8.98
C ARG A 53 -4.92 -10.08 10.17
N LEU A 54 -3.59 -9.97 10.23
CA LEU A 54 -2.88 -9.19 11.25
C LEU A 54 -3.51 -7.79 11.35
N GLN A 55 -3.94 -7.41 12.56
CA GLN A 55 -4.54 -6.11 12.81
C GLN A 55 -3.48 -5.19 13.40
N PRO A 56 -3.14 -4.07 12.72
CA PRO A 56 -2.20 -3.10 13.27
C PRO A 56 -2.80 -2.41 14.50
N LYS A 57 -1.95 -2.14 15.51
CA LYS A 57 -2.36 -1.46 16.75
C LYS A 57 -2.83 -0.03 16.52
N ARG A 58 -2.39 0.60 15.43
CA ARG A 58 -2.76 1.94 15.01
C ARG A 58 -2.75 2.04 13.49
N GLU A 59 -3.37 3.08 12.97
CA GLU A 59 -3.25 3.41 11.56
C GLU A 59 -1.82 3.88 11.23
N PRO A 60 -1.32 3.58 10.01
CA PRO A 60 -0.07 4.14 9.54
C PRO A 60 -0.16 5.65 9.42
N SER A 61 0.99 6.33 9.55
CA SER A 61 1.06 7.76 9.29
C SER A 61 0.62 8.08 7.85
N PRO A 62 0.13 9.30 7.57
CA PRO A 62 -0.12 9.72 6.20
C PRO A 62 1.11 9.51 5.31
N VAL A 63 0.87 9.24 4.03
CA VAL A 63 1.95 9.13 3.04
C VAL A 63 2.60 10.50 2.88
N SER A 64 3.88 10.60 3.19
CA SER A 64 4.68 11.83 3.11
C SER A 64 6.09 11.54 2.60
N GLY A 65 6.85 12.59 2.28
CA GLY A 65 8.22 12.50 1.79
C GLY A 65 8.31 12.58 0.25
N PRO A 66 9.31 11.93 -0.38
CA PRO A 66 9.57 12.10 -1.80
C PRO A 66 8.40 11.60 -2.69
N PRO A 67 7.79 12.47 -3.53
CA PRO A 67 6.59 12.12 -4.29
C PRO A 67 6.74 10.93 -5.24
N HIS A 68 7.93 10.74 -5.79
CA HIS A 68 8.22 9.63 -6.71
C HIS A 68 8.16 8.26 -6.03
N LEU A 69 8.24 8.18 -4.68
CA LEU A 69 8.09 6.94 -3.91
C LEU A 69 6.62 6.58 -3.68
N PHE A 70 5.67 7.51 -3.82
CA PHE A 70 4.26 7.26 -3.52
C PHE A 70 3.65 6.15 -4.38
N ARG A 71 4.21 5.90 -5.57
CA ARG A 71 3.84 4.77 -6.45
C ARG A 71 4.13 3.37 -5.88
N LEU A 72 4.89 3.31 -4.78
CA LEU A 72 5.14 2.09 -4.01
C LEU A 72 4.06 1.84 -2.95
N SER A 73 3.30 2.88 -2.57
CA SER A 73 2.16 2.74 -1.66
C SER A 73 1.12 1.78 -2.26
N GLY A 74 0.56 0.93 -1.41
CA GLY A 74 -0.38 -0.13 -1.82
C GLY A 74 0.26 -1.34 -2.49
N LYS A 75 1.59 -1.41 -2.62
CA LYS A 75 2.32 -2.59 -3.09
C LYS A 75 3.10 -3.21 -1.94
N CYS A 76 3.23 -4.53 -1.96
CA CYS A 76 3.93 -5.28 -0.95
C CYS A 76 5.02 -6.15 -1.59
N PHE A 77 6.17 -6.22 -0.94
CA PHE A 77 7.34 -6.94 -1.42
C PHE A 77 7.76 -7.94 -0.36
N SER A 78 7.88 -9.21 -0.76
CA SER A 78 8.23 -10.28 0.16
C SER A 78 9.64 -10.82 -0.07
N LEU A 79 10.27 -11.22 1.03
CA LEU A 79 11.54 -11.93 1.06
C LEU A 79 11.39 -13.12 1.99
N VAL A 80 11.73 -14.31 1.49
CA VAL A 80 11.81 -15.51 2.33
C VAL A 80 13.26 -15.69 2.74
N GLU A 81 13.51 -15.67 4.04
CA GLU A 81 14.83 -15.87 4.62
C GLU A 81 14.75 -16.92 5.73
N SER A 82 15.50 -18.00 5.56
CA SER A 82 15.40 -19.21 6.39
C SER A 82 13.97 -19.78 6.46
N MET A 83 13.29 -19.61 7.59
CA MET A 83 11.96 -20.16 7.87
C MET A 83 10.90 -19.06 8.05
N TYR A 84 11.25 -17.81 7.73
CA TYR A 84 10.34 -16.67 7.81
C TYR A 84 10.18 -16.01 6.44
N LYS A 85 8.94 -15.63 6.12
CA LYS A 85 8.60 -14.74 5.02
C LYS A 85 8.34 -13.36 5.60
N TYR A 86 9.19 -12.41 5.24
CA TYR A 86 8.99 -11.02 5.54
C TYR A 86 8.22 -10.36 4.41
N GLU A 87 7.31 -9.47 4.74
CA GLU A 87 6.58 -8.67 3.76
C GLU A 87 6.66 -7.20 4.17
N PHE A 88 7.13 -6.37 3.26
CA PHE A 88 7.21 -4.93 3.44
C PHE A 88 6.27 -4.24 2.46
N CYS A 89 5.33 -3.46 3.01
CA CYS A 89 4.43 -2.60 2.25
C CYS A 89 4.79 -1.13 2.57
N PRO A 90 5.49 -0.42 1.66
CA PRO A 90 5.90 0.97 1.87
C PRO A 90 4.71 1.86 2.28
N PHE A 91 4.92 2.71 3.29
CA PHE A 91 3.91 3.58 3.91
C PHE A 91 2.76 2.86 4.63
N HIS A 92 2.86 1.55 4.86
CA HIS A 92 1.84 0.79 5.57
C HIS A 92 2.43 0.05 6.77
N ASN A 93 2.98 -1.14 6.58
CA ASN A 93 3.55 -1.96 7.66
C ASN A 93 4.62 -2.92 7.14
N VAL A 94 5.33 -3.52 8.10
CA VAL A 94 6.22 -4.67 7.89
C VAL A 94 5.63 -5.84 8.66
N THR A 95 5.51 -7.00 8.03
CA THR A 95 5.02 -8.23 8.66
C THR A 95 6.04 -9.37 8.53
N GLN A 96 5.94 -10.32 9.46
CA GLN A 96 6.70 -11.55 9.47
C GLN A 96 5.73 -12.72 9.56
N HIS A 97 5.94 -13.72 8.71
CA HIS A 97 5.16 -14.95 8.66
C HIS A 97 6.08 -16.17 8.69
N GLU A 98 6.04 -16.93 9.77
CA GLU A 98 6.72 -18.21 9.85
C GLU A 98 6.14 -19.18 8.81
N GLN A 99 7.01 -19.81 8.03
CA GLN A 99 6.65 -20.71 6.91
C GLN A 99 6.53 -22.18 7.34
N THR A 100 6.64 -22.49 8.63
CA THR A 100 6.55 -23.86 9.13
C THR A 100 5.10 -24.37 9.08
N PHE A 101 4.91 -25.67 8.83
CA PHE A 101 3.59 -26.31 8.81
C PHE A 101 3.00 -26.52 10.23
N ARG A 102 3.31 -25.62 11.17
CA ARG A 102 2.79 -25.70 12.53
C ARG A 102 1.43 -25.03 12.58
N TRP A 103 0.50 -25.64 13.30
CA TRP A 103 -0.84 -25.06 13.50
C TRP A 103 -0.80 -23.71 14.23
N ASN A 104 0.30 -23.42 14.93
CA ASN A 104 0.56 -22.18 15.68
C ASN A 104 1.79 -21.42 15.15
N ALA A 105 2.07 -21.48 13.84
CA ALA A 105 3.14 -20.71 13.21
C ALA A 105 3.02 -19.22 13.54
N TYR A 106 4.13 -18.58 13.93
CA TYR A 106 4.11 -17.17 14.29
C TYR A 106 3.80 -16.29 13.07
N SER A 107 2.86 -15.36 13.22
CA SER A 107 2.63 -14.27 12.28
C SER A 107 2.46 -12.99 13.07
N GLY A 108 3.15 -11.92 12.66
CA GLY A 108 3.12 -10.67 13.41
C GLY A 108 3.61 -9.46 12.65
N ILE A 109 3.31 -8.29 13.22
CA ILE A 109 3.70 -6.99 12.68
C ILE A 109 5.02 -6.57 13.31
N LEU A 110 6.02 -6.30 12.49
CA LEU A 110 7.35 -5.83 12.93
C LEU A 110 7.44 -4.30 13.04
N GLY A 111 6.48 -3.58 12.46
CA GLY A 111 6.35 -2.14 12.57
C GLY A 111 5.29 -1.59 11.63
N ILE A 112 4.77 -0.43 11.97
CA ILE A 112 3.77 0.35 11.23
C ILE A 112 4.41 1.66 10.82
N TRP A 113 4.18 2.11 9.59
CA TRP A 113 4.74 3.36 9.07
C TRP A 113 4.53 4.52 10.06
N HIS A 114 5.63 5.17 10.45
CA HIS A 114 5.66 6.19 11.49
C HIS A 114 6.19 7.51 10.98
N GLU A 115 7.48 7.56 10.63
CA GLU A 115 8.17 8.79 10.21
C GLU A 115 9.41 8.47 9.39
N TRP A 116 9.98 9.50 8.78
CA TRP A 116 11.27 9.42 8.11
C TRP A 116 12.42 9.60 9.10
N GLU A 117 13.54 8.94 8.84
CA GLU A 117 14.82 9.31 9.41
C GLU A 117 15.51 10.28 8.44
N ILE A 118 15.82 11.49 8.92
CA ILE A 118 16.52 12.50 8.12
C ILE A 118 17.91 12.70 8.70
N THR A 119 18.93 12.59 7.87
CA THR A 119 20.33 12.84 8.24
C THR A 119 20.96 13.71 7.17
N ASN A 120 21.65 14.78 7.57
CA ASN A 120 22.29 15.73 6.65
C ASN A 120 21.35 16.22 5.54
N ASN A 121 20.10 16.57 5.88
CA ASN A 121 19.09 17.06 4.93
C ASN A 121 18.72 16.05 3.83
N THR A 122 18.94 14.77 4.08
CA THR A 122 18.56 13.65 3.19
C THR A 122 17.72 12.62 3.94
N PHE A 123 16.76 12.00 3.24
CA PHE A 123 16.00 10.87 3.75
C PHE A 123 16.92 9.64 3.84
N ALA A 124 17.28 9.25 5.06
CA ALA A 124 18.17 8.12 5.34
C ALA A 124 17.42 6.79 5.43
N GLY A 125 16.19 6.81 5.97
CA GLY A 125 15.42 5.60 6.16
C GLY A 125 13.98 5.86 6.58
N MET A 126 13.19 4.80 6.61
CA MET A 126 11.80 4.80 7.04
C MET A 126 11.70 4.10 8.40
N TRP A 127 11.19 4.79 9.42
CA TRP A 127 10.90 4.19 10.72
C TRP A 127 9.51 3.56 10.72
N MET A 128 9.47 2.28 11.07
CA MET A 128 8.27 1.49 11.24
C MET A 128 8.17 1.12 12.73
N SER A 129 7.26 1.76 13.46
CA SER A 129 7.13 1.66 14.92
C SER A 129 5.83 0.96 15.33
N ASP A 130 5.65 0.68 16.61
CA ASP A 130 4.39 0.14 17.16
C ASP A 130 3.94 -1.19 16.55
N GLY A 131 4.90 -2.07 16.23
CA GLY A 131 4.60 -3.45 15.90
C GLY A 131 4.06 -4.25 17.10
N ASP A 132 4.00 -5.57 16.93
CA ASP A 132 3.51 -6.47 17.96
C ASP A 132 4.32 -6.37 19.26
N SER A 133 3.67 -6.63 20.38
CA SER A 133 4.30 -6.57 21.68
C SER A 133 5.43 -7.60 21.79
N CYS A 134 6.57 -7.16 22.29
CA CYS A 134 7.78 -7.94 22.42
C CYS A 134 8.46 -7.62 23.76
N ARG A 135 8.12 -8.44 24.77
CA ARG A 135 8.49 -8.20 26.18
C ARG A 135 7.99 -6.82 26.66
N SER A 136 8.88 -5.88 26.96
CA SER A 136 8.57 -4.55 27.48
C SER A 136 8.45 -3.46 26.40
N ARG A 137 8.68 -3.80 25.12
CA ARG A 137 8.65 -2.84 24.02
C ARG A 137 7.79 -3.38 22.87
N SER A 138 7.35 -2.50 21.98
CA SER A 138 6.80 -2.93 20.69
C SER A 138 7.94 -3.24 19.73
N ARG A 139 7.73 -4.20 18.82
CA ARG A 139 8.66 -4.40 17.70
C ARG A 139 8.75 -3.12 16.86
N GLN A 140 9.95 -2.85 16.37
CA GLN A 140 10.22 -1.71 15.51
C GLN A 140 11.17 -2.15 14.39
N SER A 141 11.02 -1.53 13.22
CA SER A 141 11.84 -1.81 12.05
C SER A 141 12.33 -0.51 11.43
N LYS A 142 13.61 -0.49 11.05
CA LYS A 142 14.18 0.57 10.22
C LYS A 142 14.34 0.03 8.80
N VAL A 143 13.79 0.73 7.82
CA VAL A 143 13.93 0.37 6.41
C VAL A 143 14.84 1.37 5.70
N GLU A 144 15.98 0.89 5.23
CA GLU A 144 16.92 1.68 4.42
C GLU A 144 16.60 1.49 2.95
N LEU A 145 16.55 2.59 2.20
CA LEU A 145 16.29 2.57 0.77
C LEU A 145 17.61 2.53 0.00
N ALA A 146 17.82 1.48 -0.80
CA ALA A 146 19.03 1.31 -1.60
C ALA A 146 18.71 1.37 -3.09
N CYS A 147 19.65 1.87 -3.89
CA CYS A 147 19.54 1.82 -5.35
C CYS A 147 19.58 0.36 -5.82
N GLY A 148 18.59 -0.05 -6.59
CA GLY A 148 18.52 -1.39 -7.18
C GLY A 148 17.84 -1.39 -8.54
N ARG A 149 18.01 -2.48 -9.30
CA ARG A 149 17.43 -2.61 -10.65
C ARG A 149 15.92 -2.85 -10.64
N ARG A 150 15.38 -3.36 -9.54
CA ARG A 150 13.98 -3.73 -9.36
C ARG A 150 13.54 -3.38 -7.94
N ASN A 151 12.24 -3.16 -7.76
CA ASN A 151 11.64 -3.00 -6.44
C ASN A 151 11.62 -4.36 -5.73
N ARG A 152 12.42 -4.54 -4.67
CA ARG A 152 12.43 -5.77 -3.87
C ARG A 152 12.95 -5.52 -2.46
N LEU A 153 12.46 -6.32 -1.52
CA LEU A 153 13.08 -6.46 -0.22
C LEU A 153 14.35 -7.30 -0.37
N ALA A 154 15.52 -6.69 -0.15
CA ALA A 154 16.82 -7.29 -0.47
C ALA A 154 17.44 -8.02 0.73
N HIS A 155 17.29 -7.47 1.93
CA HIS A 155 17.85 -8.04 3.14
C HIS A 155 17.00 -7.71 4.36
N VAL A 156 16.93 -8.62 5.33
CA VAL A 156 16.30 -8.43 6.63
C VAL A 156 17.21 -8.98 7.72
N SER A 157 17.38 -8.23 8.80
CA SER A 157 18.14 -8.69 9.97
C SER A 157 17.48 -8.23 11.27
N GLU A 158 17.74 -8.95 12.36
CA GLU A 158 17.36 -8.57 13.73
C GLU A 158 18.63 -8.24 14.51
N PRO A 159 19.21 -7.02 14.35
CA PRO A 159 20.45 -6.63 15.02
C PRO A 159 20.33 -6.62 16.55
N SER A 160 19.13 -6.40 17.09
CA SER A 160 18.85 -6.55 18.52
C SER A 160 17.42 -7.05 18.71
N THR A 161 17.16 -7.72 19.84
CA THR A 161 15.85 -8.33 20.13
C THR A 161 14.72 -7.31 19.93
N CYS A 162 13.73 -7.68 19.11
CA CYS A 162 12.57 -6.85 18.76
C CYS A 162 12.87 -5.62 17.87
N ALA A 163 14.09 -5.44 17.38
CA ALA A 163 14.46 -4.35 16.47
C ALA A 163 15.03 -4.93 15.17
N TYR A 164 14.40 -4.56 14.06
CA TYR A 164 14.71 -5.10 12.74
C TYR A 164 15.33 -4.04 11.85
N ALA A 165 16.26 -4.45 10.99
CA ALA A 165 16.84 -3.61 9.95
C ALA A 165 16.56 -4.28 8.59
N LEU A 166 15.92 -3.53 7.69
CA LEU A 166 15.54 -3.99 6.36
C LEU A 166 16.24 -3.12 5.32
N THR A 167 16.68 -3.74 4.23
CA THR A 167 17.18 -3.02 3.06
C THR A 167 16.21 -3.24 1.90
N PHE A 168 15.60 -2.16 1.44
CA PHE A 168 14.70 -2.18 0.30
C PHE A 168 15.37 -1.59 -0.93
N GLU A 169 15.54 -2.41 -1.97
CA GLU A 169 16.12 -1.99 -3.24
C GLU A 169 15.03 -1.42 -4.16
N THR A 170 15.28 -0.26 -4.76
CA THR A 170 14.39 0.33 -5.77
C THR A 170 15.17 1.19 -6.77
N PRO A 171 14.81 1.16 -8.07
CA PRO A 171 15.39 2.07 -9.06
C PRO A 171 15.03 3.54 -8.80
N LEU A 172 14.01 3.79 -7.98
CA LEU A 172 13.49 5.12 -7.70
C LEU A 172 14.46 5.99 -6.89
N VAL A 173 15.38 5.38 -6.15
CA VAL A 173 16.37 6.09 -5.32
C VAL A 173 17.78 6.09 -5.92
N CYS A 174 17.94 5.69 -7.19
CA CYS A 174 19.24 5.60 -7.83
C CYS A 174 19.82 6.96 -8.27
N HIS A 175 18.97 7.97 -8.44
CA HIS A 175 19.45 9.32 -8.76
C HIS A 175 20.03 9.97 -7.49
N PRO A 176 21.20 10.63 -7.54
CA PRO A 176 21.85 11.20 -6.36
C PRO A 176 20.98 12.21 -5.61
N HIS A 177 20.08 12.89 -6.33
CA HIS A 177 19.18 13.89 -5.75
C HIS A 177 17.78 13.35 -5.38
N SER A 178 17.56 12.04 -5.47
CA SER A 178 16.25 11.45 -5.21
C SER A 178 15.82 11.60 -3.75
N LEU A 179 16.76 11.53 -2.80
CA LEU A 179 16.47 11.53 -1.36
C LEU A 179 16.77 12.87 -0.68
N LEU A 180 16.96 13.96 -1.44
CA LEU A 180 17.14 15.29 -0.85
C LEU A 180 15.81 15.79 -0.25
N VAL A 181 15.86 16.36 0.95
CA VAL A 181 14.65 16.87 1.63
C VAL A 181 14.19 18.19 1.03
N TYR A 182 15.10 19.14 0.81
CA TYR A 182 14.76 20.48 0.33
C TYR A 182 13.86 20.48 -0.93
N PRO A 183 14.19 19.74 -2.02
CA PRO A 183 13.34 19.72 -3.23
C PRO A 183 11.99 19.02 -3.04
N THR A 184 11.82 18.24 -1.98
CA THR A 184 10.55 17.53 -1.71
C THR A 184 9.57 18.35 -0.90
N LEU A 185 10.03 19.44 -0.27
CA LEU A 185 9.19 20.33 0.51
C LEU A 185 8.26 21.16 -0.38
N PRO A 186 7.06 21.51 0.10
CA PRO A 186 6.22 22.54 -0.52
C PRO A 186 6.94 23.89 -0.57
N GLU A 187 6.61 24.72 -1.55
CA GLU A 187 7.24 26.03 -1.79
C GLU A 187 7.23 26.93 -0.53
N ALA A 188 6.12 26.95 0.22
CA ALA A 188 6.04 27.72 1.46
C ALA A 188 7.05 27.26 2.53
N LEU A 189 7.31 25.95 2.62
CA LEU A 189 8.31 25.41 3.54
C LEU A 189 9.73 25.57 3.01
N GLN A 190 9.94 25.57 1.69
CA GLN A 190 11.24 25.91 1.09
C GLN A 190 11.63 27.36 1.41
N GLN A 191 10.73 28.32 1.21
CA GLN A 191 10.99 29.72 1.55
C GLN A 191 11.30 29.91 3.04
N ARG A 192 10.60 29.17 3.91
CA ARG A 192 10.87 29.20 5.35
C ARG A 192 12.23 28.58 5.69
N TRP A 193 12.63 27.53 4.98
CA TRP A 193 13.99 26.99 5.08
C TRP A 193 15.02 28.04 4.66
N ASP A 194 14.85 28.66 3.48
CA ASP A 194 15.77 29.67 2.96
C ASP A 194 15.97 30.82 3.94
N GLN A 195 14.90 31.26 4.61
CA GLN A 195 14.99 32.27 5.67
C GLN A 195 15.82 31.78 6.86
N VAL A 196 15.64 30.53 7.29
CA VAL A 196 16.39 29.94 8.41
C VAL A 196 17.89 29.81 8.07
N GLU A 197 18.23 29.49 6.82
CA GLU A 197 19.62 29.49 6.34
C GLU A 197 20.21 30.90 6.33
N GLN A 198 19.43 31.87 5.85
CA GLN A 198 19.85 33.28 5.85
C GLN A 198 20.06 33.80 7.28
N ASP A 199 19.15 33.51 8.20
CA ASP A 199 19.25 33.89 9.61
C ASP A 199 20.48 33.27 10.28
N LEU A 200 20.85 32.04 9.91
CA LEU A 200 22.08 31.39 10.38
C LEU A 200 23.33 32.08 9.80
N ALA A 201 23.32 32.40 8.51
CA ALA A 201 24.42 33.08 7.83
C ALA A 201 24.64 34.50 8.35
N ASP A 202 23.56 35.20 8.71
CA ASP A 202 23.57 36.53 9.32
C ASP A 202 23.85 36.48 10.84
N GLU A 203 24.15 35.31 11.39
CA GLU A 203 24.47 35.06 12.80
C GLU A 203 23.33 35.47 13.78
N LEU A 204 22.09 35.52 13.30
CA LEU A 204 20.91 35.86 14.10
C LEU A 204 20.42 34.68 14.95
N ILE A 205 20.76 33.46 14.55
CA ILE A 205 20.44 32.22 15.27
C ILE A 205 21.69 31.37 15.52
N THR A 206 21.64 30.56 16.57
CA THR A 206 22.70 29.60 16.88
C THR A 206 22.53 28.32 16.05
N PRO A 207 23.59 27.49 15.87
CA PRO A 207 23.47 26.19 15.21
C PRO A 207 22.41 25.27 15.86
N GLN A 208 22.27 25.31 17.19
CA GLN A 208 21.21 24.59 17.91
C GLN A 208 19.81 25.13 17.58
N GLY A 209 19.69 26.46 17.43
CA GLY A 209 18.46 27.11 16.98
C GLY A 209 18.07 26.69 15.58
N TYR A 210 19.04 26.64 14.67
CA TYR A 210 18.88 26.15 13.29
C TYR A 210 18.35 24.71 13.27
N GLU A 211 18.99 23.78 13.99
CA GLU A 211 18.53 22.38 14.07
C GLU A 211 17.09 22.27 14.59
N LYS A 212 16.74 23.06 15.62
CA LYS A 212 15.39 23.09 16.17
C LYS A 212 14.36 23.61 15.18
N LEU A 213 14.70 24.67 14.43
CA LEU A 213 13.82 25.26 13.41
C LEU A 213 13.61 24.31 12.23
N LEU A 214 14.67 23.65 11.75
CA LEU A 214 14.56 22.62 10.72
C LEU A 214 13.72 21.43 11.18
N ARG A 215 13.89 20.99 12.43
CA ARG A 215 13.07 19.91 12.98
C ARG A 215 11.58 20.28 12.96
N ALA A 216 11.23 21.48 13.42
CA ALA A 216 9.85 21.97 13.38
C ALA A 216 9.32 22.05 11.94
N LEU A 217 10.15 22.45 10.98
CA LEU A 217 9.80 22.48 9.56
C LEU A 217 9.50 21.07 9.02
N PHE A 218 10.28 20.06 9.41
CA PHE A 218 10.03 18.67 9.01
C PHE A 218 8.81 18.05 9.69
N GLU A 219 8.50 18.48 10.91
CA GLU A 219 7.25 18.13 11.60
C GLU A 219 6.04 18.75 10.86
N ASP A 220 6.11 20.03 10.46
CA ASP A 220 5.09 20.71 9.66
C ASP A 220 4.91 20.07 8.27
N ALA A 221 5.99 19.55 7.67
CA ALA A 221 5.95 18.79 6.42
C ALA A 221 5.36 17.37 6.58
N GLY A 222 5.14 16.92 7.82
CA GLY A 222 4.70 15.56 8.13
C GLY A 222 5.77 14.49 7.89
N TYR A 223 7.05 14.87 7.86
CA TYR A 223 8.17 13.93 7.71
C TYR A 223 8.60 13.34 9.04
N LEU A 224 8.54 14.16 10.10
CA LEU A 224 8.84 13.77 11.48
C LEU A 224 7.58 13.86 12.35
N LYS A 225 7.56 13.08 13.43
CA LYS A 225 6.52 13.11 14.45
C LYS A 225 6.96 13.97 15.63
N ALA A 226 6.01 14.75 16.14
CA ALA A 226 6.26 15.59 17.30
C ALA A 226 6.61 14.72 18.52
N PRO A 227 7.62 15.11 19.33
CA PRO A 227 7.98 14.38 20.54
C PRO A 227 6.82 14.39 21.54
N GLY A 228 6.10 13.28 21.64
CA GLY A 228 4.92 13.13 22.50
C GLY A 228 3.76 12.36 21.87
N GLU A 229 3.72 12.21 20.55
CA GLU A 229 2.72 11.35 19.87
C GLU A 229 2.98 9.84 20.06
N ASN A 230 4.10 9.48 20.69
CA ASN A 230 4.54 8.08 20.88
C ASN A 230 3.83 7.32 22.01
N GLN A 231 2.63 7.75 22.41
CA GLN A 231 1.77 7.01 23.31
C GLN A 231 0.31 7.13 22.86
N PRO A 232 -0.40 6.01 22.61
CA PRO A 232 -1.80 6.01 22.98
C PRO A 232 -1.81 6.21 24.49
N THR A 233 -2.20 7.41 24.90
CA THR A 233 -2.51 7.70 26.29
C THR A 233 -3.52 6.64 26.74
N GLN A 234 -3.12 5.76 27.65
CA GLN A 234 -4.09 5.29 28.64
C GLN A 234 -4.45 6.53 29.48
N GLN A 235 -5.38 7.33 28.95
CA GLN A 235 -6.06 8.39 29.70
C GLN A 235 -7.00 7.68 30.69
N GLU A 236 -6.46 7.29 31.85
CA GLU A 236 -7.25 7.36 33.07
C GLU A 236 -7.21 8.82 33.56
N GLY A 237 -8.37 9.49 33.48
CA GLY A 237 -8.65 10.73 34.21
C GLY A 237 -8.57 12.04 33.43
N GLY A 238 -9.58 12.35 32.60
CA GLY A 238 -9.84 13.67 31.99
C GLY A 238 -10.93 13.56 30.92
N PRO A 239 -11.89 14.51 30.80
CA PRO A 239 -13.26 14.19 30.44
C PRO A 239 -13.37 13.60 29.03
N LYS A 240 -13.80 12.34 29.00
CA LYS A 240 -14.16 11.57 27.82
C LYS A 240 -14.99 12.44 26.87
N GLY A 241 -14.49 12.63 25.65
CA GLY A 241 -15.38 12.79 24.51
C GLY A 241 -16.27 11.56 24.51
N GLN A 242 -17.50 11.73 24.97
CA GLN A 242 -18.43 10.62 25.07
C GLN A 242 -18.59 10.05 23.68
N GLY A 243 -18.23 8.77 23.55
CA GLY A 243 -18.75 7.93 22.50
C GLY A 243 -20.25 8.16 22.43
N LEU A 244 -20.70 8.50 21.25
CA LEU A 244 -22.10 8.65 20.91
C LEU A 244 -22.72 7.25 20.84
N GLU A 245 -22.75 6.57 21.99
CA GLU A 245 -23.11 5.16 22.11
C GLU A 245 -24.62 4.92 22.02
N THR A 246 -25.43 6.00 22.00
CA THR A 246 -26.88 5.92 21.79
C THR A 246 -27.35 6.92 20.74
N LEU A 247 -28.38 6.51 19.99
CA LEU A 247 -29.00 7.35 18.95
C LEU A 247 -29.62 8.63 19.53
N GLU A 248 -30.04 8.59 20.79
CA GLU A 248 -30.51 9.75 21.57
C GLU A 248 -29.40 10.78 21.77
N ASN A 249 -28.21 10.33 22.20
CA ASN A 249 -27.06 11.21 22.40
C ASN A 249 -26.65 11.87 21.08
N CYS A 250 -26.79 11.15 19.94
CA CYS A 250 -26.44 11.66 18.61
C CYS A 250 -27.37 12.76 18.16
N ARG A 251 -28.67 12.58 18.38
CA ARG A 251 -29.65 13.62 18.11
C ARG A 251 -29.41 14.88 18.95
N LYS A 252 -29.08 14.71 20.23
CA LYS A 252 -28.79 15.82 21.13
C LYS A 252 -27.51 16.57 20.74
N ALA A 253 -26.42 15.84 20.47
CA ALA A 253 -25.17 16.44 20.02
C ALA A 253 -25.34 17.15 18.66
N HIS A 254 -26.13 16.57 17.75
CA HIS A 254 -26.45 17.19 16.47
C HIS A 254 -27.27 18.47 16.64
N SER A 255 -28.25 18.52 17.56
CA SER A 255 -29.01 19.75 17.82
C SER A 255 -28.14 20.85 18.42
N GLU A 256 -27.29 20.50 19.40
CA GLU A 256 -26.37 21.46 20.03
C GLU A 256 -25.35 22.01 19.01
N LEU A 257 -24.81 21.14 18.15
CA LEU A 257 -23.93 21.55 17.06
C LEU A 257 -24.63 22.47 16.05
N ALA A 258 -25.89 22.17 15.69
CA ALA A 258 -26.66 22.98 14.76
C ALA A 258 -26.96 24.38 15.30
N GLU A 259 -27.24 24.51 16.61
CA GLU A 259 -27.41 25.82 17.25
C GLU A 259 -26.11 26.63 17.27
N GLU A 260 -24.98 25.97 17.54
CA GLU A 260 -23.68 26.63 17.57
C GLU A 260 -23.24 27.10 16.18
N VAL A 261 -23.48 26.29 15.14
CA VAL A 261 -23.25 26.68 13.75
C VAL A 261 -24.07 27.92 13.39
N ARG A 262 -25.36 27.98 13.78
CA ARG A 262 -26.21 29.17 13.56
C ARG A 262 -25.67 30.39 14.31
N ARG A 263 -25.21 30.22 15.55
CA ARG A 263 -24.62 31.29 16.37
C ARG A 263 -23.38 31.87 15.69
N LEU A 264 -22.46 31.02 15.23
CA LEU A 264 -21.23 31.41 14.56
C LEU A 264 -21.49 32.05 13.20
N THR A 265 -22.43 31.50 12.43
CA THR A 265 -22.89 32.08 11.15
C THR A 265 -23.39 33.51 11.33
N ARG A 266 -24.17 33.77 12.39
CA ARG A 266 -24.63 35.13 12.73
C ARG A 266 -23.49 36.07 13.12
N LEU A 267 -22.51 35.59 13.89
CA LEU A 267 -21.32 36.38 14.26
C LEU A 267 -20.48 36.73 13.03
N LEU A 268 -20.23 35.76 12.15
CA LEU A 268 -19.51 35.97 10.90
C LEU A 268 -20.24 37.00 10.01
N GLY A 269 -21.57 36.93 9.94
CA GLY A 269 -22.40 37.93 9.25
C GLY A 269 -22.32 39.33 9.86
N GLN A 270 -22.30 39.45 11.19
CA GLN A 270 -22.13 40.74 11.89
C GLN A 270 -20.77 41.39 11.62
N HIS A 271 -19.72 40.58 11.45
CA HIS A 271 -18.36 41.05 11.16
C HIS A 271 -18.03 41.13 9.67
N GLY A 272 -19.01 40.89 8.78
CA GLY A 272 -18.82 40.98 7.32
C GLY A 272 -17.87 39.93 6.76
N ILE A 273 -17.67 38.81 7.45
CA ILE A 273 -16.75 37.74 7.04
C ILE A 273 -17.51 36.76 6.12
N PRO A 274 -17.11 36.63 4.84
CA PRO A 274 -17.76 35.72 3.90
C PRO A 274 -17.56 34.26 4.33
N HIS A 275 -18.65 33.48 4.35
CA HIS A 275 -18.63 32.05 4.67
C HIS A 275 -19.63 31.29 3.78
N SER A 276 -19.25 30.12 3.27
CA SER A 276 -20.10 29.24 2.46
C SER A 276 -20.95 28.34 3.35
N GLN A 277 -22.27 28.23 3.08
CA GLN A 277 -23.12 27.30 3.81
C GLN A 277 -22.86 25.83 3.40
N PRO A 278 -22.84 24.87 4.34
CA PRO A 278 -22.84 23.45 4.01
C PRO A 278 -24.20 23.06 3.38
N THR A 279 -24.16 22.43 2.21
CA THR A 279 -25.36 21.89 1.55
C THR A 279 -25.83 20.64 2.30
N GLU A 280 -26.99 20.71 2.95
CA GLU A 280 -27.68 19.52 3.47
C GLU A 280 -28.24 18.70 2.30
N THR A 281 -27.61 17.57 2.00
CA THR A 281 -28.19 16.52 1.15
C THR A 281 -29.40 15.91 1.85
N SER A 282 -30.61 16.39 1.52
CA SER A 282 -31.86 15.79 1.97
C SER A 282 -32.22 14.58 1.09
N ARG A 283 -32.35 13.45 1.77
CA ARG A 283 -32.81 12.16 1.28
C ARG A 283 -34.30 12.25 0.92
N SER A 284 -34.67 12.01 -0.33
CA SER A 284 -36.06 11.85 -0.75
C SER A 284 -36.41 10.35 -0.83
N GLU A 285 -37.23 9.88 0.10
CA GLU A 285 -38.00 8.65 -0.02
C GLU A 285 -39.45 8.98 0.32
N HIS A 286 -40.34 9.06 -0.68
CA HIS A 286 -41.57 8.24 -0.74
C HIS A 286 -42.42 8.59 -1.96
N LEU A 287 -42.62 7.61 -2.85
CA LEU A 287 -43.91 7.38 -3.47
C LEU A 287 -44.02 5.89 -3.79
N GLY A 288 -44.84 5.20 -2.99
CA GLY A 288 -45.17 3.80 -3.17
C GLY A 288 -46.23 3.60 -4.26
N GLN A 289 -46.02 2.52 -5.02
CA GLN A 289 -47.01 1.59 -5.57
C GLN A 289 -48.18 2.16 -6.39
N GLN A 290 -48.15 1.87 -7.69
CA GLN A 290 -49.30 1.36 -8.44
C GLN A 290 -48.79 0.45 -9.59
N SER A 291 -49.23 -0.82 -9.60
CA SER A 291 -49.22 -1.68 -10.79
C SER A 291 -50.53 -1.47 -11.55
N PRO A 292 -50.54 -1.50 -12.89
CA PRO A 292 -51.18 -2.63 -13.56
C PRO A 292 -50.54 -3.09 -14.89
N THR A 293 -50.47 -4.42 -15.04
CA THR A 293 -50.97 -5.25 -16.17
C THR A 293 -50.66 -4.91 -17.64
N ALA A 294 -49.84 -5.78 -18.24
CA ALA A 294 -49.89 -6.46 -19.55
C ALA A 294 -50.53 -5.85 -20.83
N ARG A 295 -49.78 -6.07 -21.95
CA ARG A 295 -50.11 -6.00 -23.41
C ARG A 295 -50.26 -4.57 -23.95
N THR A 296 -49.70 -4.16 -25.10
CA THR A 296 -49.56 -4.84 -26.40
C THR A 296 -48.44 -4.18 -27.20
N SER A 297 -47.82 -4.97 -28.06
CA SER A 297 -46.87 -4.65 -29.14
C SER A 297 -47.25 -3.46 -30.03
N GLU A 298 -46.24 -2.67 -30.46
CA GLU A 298 -46.06 -2.29 -31.87
C GLU A 298 -44.68 -1.65 -32.14
N GLN A 299 -44.21 -1.88 -33.35
CA GLN A 299 -42.86 -1.71 -33.92
C GLN A 299 -42.62 -0.28 -34.41
N PRO A 300 -41.40 0.29 -34.39
CA PRO A 300 -41.07 1.43 -35.24
C PRO A 300 -40.62 0.92 -36.62
N GLN A 301 -41.38 1.33 -37.63
CA GLN A 301 -41.12 1.04 -39.03
C GLN A 301 -40.05 2.00 -39.59
N ASP A 302 -39.15 1.38 -40.34
CA ASP A 302 -37.97 1.87 -41.05
C ASP A 302 -38.29 2.89 -42.17
N ARG A 303 -37.24 3.68 -42.55
CA ARG A 303 -36.94 4.33 -43.87
C ARG A 303 -36.87 5.87 -43.97
N PRO A 304 -36.10 6.45 -44.94
CA PRO A 304 -34.64 6.54 -44.93
C PRO A 304 -34.14 7.95 -45.37
N GLY A 305 -32.83 8.15 -45.41
CA GLY A 305 -32.20 9.43 -45.69
C GLY A 305 -32.39 10.01 -47.10
N GLN A 306 -32.12 11.31 -47.18
CA GLN A 306 -31.81 12.02 -48.42
C GLN A 306 -30.52 12.83 -48.27
N ARG A 307 -29.60 12.56 -49.19
CA ARG A 307 -28.30 13.21 -49.44
C ARG A 307 -28.47 14.61 -50.04
N GLY A 308 -27.46 15.45 -49.78
CA GLY A 308 -26.90 16.41 -50.75
C GLY A 308 -26.97 17.86 -50.27
N ASN A 309 -25.90 18.44 -49.73
CA ASN A 309 -24.70 19.04 -50.35
C ASN A 309 -24.83 20.55 -50.64
N ILE A 310 -23.79 21.28 -50.19
CA ILE A 310 -23.22 22.52 -50.76
C ILE A 310 -23.92 23.85 -50.42
N LEU A 311 -23.45 24.54 -49.36
CA LEU A 311 -22.49 25.68 -49.40
C LEU A 311 -22.14 26.10 -47.96
#